data_AF-A0A4Y8C4M5-F1
#
_entry.id   AF-A0A4Y8C4M5-F1
#
_cell.length_a   1.000
_cell.length_b   1.000
_cell.length_c   1.000
_cell.angle_alpha   90.00
_cell.angle_beta   90.00
_cell.angle_gamma   90.00
#
_symmetry.space_group_name_H-M   'P 1'
#
loop_
_entity.id
_entity.type
_entity.pdbx_description
1 polymer ?
#
loop_
_entity_poly.entity_id
_entity_poly.type
_entity_poly.pdbx_seq_one_letter_code
_entity_poly.pdbx_strand_id
1 'polypeptide(L)'
;DFKLVGTIKDKFQTHYVDTKLEPGTKYRYMMKSFNEQGQISEDGKVIEVSTAPRLEAVPFVQAVTNLPNRIKLIWRPHPDF
;
A
#
# COMPACT_ATOMS: atom_id res chain seq x y z
N ASP A 1 0.08 19.67 3.92
CA ASP A 1 1.35 19.69 4.69
C ASP A 1 1.94 18.30 4.82
N PHE A 2 3.27 18.20 4.87
CA PHE A 2 3.98 16.94 5.09
C PHE A 2 3.97 16.56 6.58
N LYS A 3 3.98 15.26 6.85
CA LYS A 3 4.12 14.70 8.20
C LYS A 3 5.33 13.78 8.24
N LEU A 4 6.01 13.75 9.39
CA LEU A 4 7.11 12.80 9.61
C LEU A 4 6.52 11.38 9.68
N VAL A 5 6.91 10.52 8.74
CA VAL A 5 6.47 9.12 8.68
C VAL A 5 7.54 8.14 9.16
N GLY A 6 8.81 8.52 9.11
CA GLY A 6 9.92 7.68 9.54
C GLY A 6 11.24 8.42 9.69
N THR A 7 12.16 7.82 10.43
CA THR A 7 13.54 8.32 10.60
C THR A 7 14.51 7.17 10.35
N ILE A 8 15.39 7.34 9.37
CA ILE A 8 16.46 6.39 9.06
C ILE A 8 17.67 6.75 9.93
N LYS A 9 18.04 5.88 10.87
CA LYS A 9 19.17 6.14 11.80
C LYS A 9 20.51 5.59 11.27
N ASP A 10 20.45 4.52 10.49
CA ASP A 10 21.64 3.94 9.88
C ASP A 10 22.05 4.76 8.65
N LYS A 11 23.25 5.35 8.69
CA LYS A 11 23.81 6.15 7.59
C LYS A 11 24.09 5.34 6.31
N PHE A 12 24.09 4.01 6.40
CA PHE A 12 24.29 3.12 5.25
C PHE A 12 22.97 2.58 4.69
N GLN A 13 21.84 2.82 5.35
CA GLN A 13 20.53 2.39 4.86
C GLN A 13 20.07 3.29 3.69
N THR A 14 19.85 2.69 2.53
CA THR A 14 19.49 3.40 1.30
C THR A 14 18.01 3.38 0.98
N HIS A 15 17.21 2.61 1.73
CA HIS A 15 15.79 2.42 1.47
C HIS A 15 14.93 2.65 2.71
N TYR A 16 13.69 3.09 2.48
CA TYR A 16 12.64 3.16 3.50
C TYR A 16 11.35 2.62 2.89
N VAL A 17 10.62 1.83 3.69
CA VAL A 17 9.33 1.25 3.29
C VAL A 17 8.28 1.81 4.24
N ASP A 18 7.39 2.63 3.69
CA ASP A 18 6.19 3.07 4.42
C ASP A 18 5.12 1.97 4.36
N THR A 19 4.43 1.74 5.47
CA THR A 19 3.49 0.61 5.62
C THR A 19 2.14 1.10 6.14
N LYS A 20 1.10 0.26 6.00
CA LYS A 20 -0.28 0.58 6.42
C LYS A 20 -0.88 1.78 5.66
N LEU A 21 -0.55 1.86 4.37
CA LEU A 21 -1.12 2.83 3.44
C LEU A 21 -2.43 2.32 2.87
N GLU A 22 -3.28 3.26 2.46
CA GLU A 22 -4.51 2.92 1.75
C GLU A 22 -4.20 2.46 0.32
N PRO A 23 -4.84 1.39 -0.18
CA PRO A 23 -4.72 0.97 -1.57
C PRO A 23 -5.21 2.04 -2.55
N GLY A 24 -4.68 2.02 -3.78
CA GLY A 24 -5.09 2.92 -4.87
C GLY A 24 -4.92 4.42 -4.56
N THR A 25 -4.04 4.76 -3.61
CA THR A 25 -3.93 6.12 -3.07
C THR A 25 -2.59 6.74 -3.47
N LYS A 26 -2.64 8.01 -3.87
CA LYS A 26 -1.47 8.82 -4.21
C LYS A 26 -0.84 9.41 -2.96
N TYR A 27 0.45 9.18 -2.78
CA TYR A 27 1.24 9.75 -1.69
C TYR A 27 2.40 10.57 -2.23
N ARG A 28 2.75 11.63 -1.50
CA ARG A 28 3.92 12.47 -1.77
C ARG A 28 4.92 12.30 -0.64
N TYR A 29 6.16 11.99 -1.00
CA TYR A 29 7.26 11.80 -0.05
C TYR A 29 8.37 12.81 -0.30
N MET A 30 9.02 13.21 0.79
CA MET A 30 10.21 14.05 0.81
C MET A 30 11.14 13.52 1.90
N MET A 31 12.44 13.53 1.62
CA MET A 31 13.46 13.14 2.58
C MET A 31 14.31 14.35 2.94
N LYS A 32 14.67 14.47 4.22
CA LYS A 32 15.64 15.44 4.74
C LYS A 32 16.71 14.70 5.51
N SER A 33 17.93 15.22 5.50
CA SER A 33 19.01 14.71 6.34
C SER A 33 19.08 15.51 7.64
N PHE A 34 19.70 14.91 8.67
CA PHE A 34 19.97 15.58 9.93
C PHE A 34 21.37 15.22 10.44
N ASN A 35 21.99 16.12 11.21
CA ASN A 35 23.29 15.87 11.85
C ASN A 35 23.14 15.32 13.27
N GLU A 36 24.26 15.01 13.93
CA GLU A 36 24.26 14.48 15.31
C GLU A 36 23.63 15.44 16.34
N GLN A 37 23.58 16.74 16.02
CA GLN A 37 22.98 17.78 16.86
C GLN A 37 21.47 17.94 16.58
N GLY A 38 20.90 17.16 15.65
CA GLY A 38 19.49 17.21 15.28
C GLY A 38 19.09 18.36 14.35
N GLN A 39 20.05 19.08 13.78
CA GLN A 39 19.77 20.11 12.77
C GLN A 39 19.35 19.45 11.46
N ILE A 40 18.25 19.94 10.88
CA ILE A 40 17.64 19.36 9.69
C ILE A 40 18.06 20.16 8.45
N SER A 41 18.32 19.47 7.34
CA SER A 41 18.60 20.09 6.04
C SER A 41 17.41 20.87 5.48
N GLU A 42 17.68 21.60 4.39
CA GLU A 42 16.64 22.12 3.50
C GLU A 42 15.74 21.00 2.95
N ASP A 43 14.60 21.40 2.38
CA ASP A 43 13.64 20.51 1.73
C ASP A 43 14.31 19.69 0.60
N GLY A 44 14.18 18.37 0.68
CA GLY A 44 14.62 17.47 -0.38
C GLY A 44 13.67 17.45 -1.57
N LYS A 45 14.01 16.65 -2.58
CA LYS A 45 13.12 16.44 -3.73
C LYS A 45 11.83 15.75 -3.28
N VAL A 46 10.68 16.31 -3.70
CA VAL A 46 9.38 15.67 -3.55
C VAL A 46 9.15 14.67 -4.67
N ILE A 47 8.74 13.46 -4.32
CA ILE A 47 8.30 12.42 -5.27
C ILE A 47 6.84 12.07 -5.02
N GLU A 48 6.12 11.75 -6.09
CA GLU A 48 4.74 11.24 -6.03
C GLU A 48 4.72 9.78 -6.48
N VAL A 49 4.04 8.93 -5.71
CA VAL A 49 3.88 7.50 -6.00
C VAL A 49 2.49 7.05 -5.58
N SER A 50 1.94 6.06 -6.28
CA SER A 50 0.63 5.48 -5.98
C SER A 50 0.79 4.06 -5.45
N THR A 51 0.02 3.71 -4.42
CA THR A 51 -0.11 2.31 -4.00
C THR A 51 -0.90 1.51 -5.03
N ALA A 52 -0.70 0.19 -5.05
CA ALA A 52 -1.49 -0.70 -5.90
C ALA A 52 -2.98 -0.58 -5.55
N PRO A 53 -3.89 -0.70 -6.55
CA PRO A 53 -5.32 -0.69 -6.29
C PRO A 53 -5.72 -1.88 -5.40
N ARG A 54 -6.90 -1.77 -4.78
CA ARG A 54 -7.47 -2.91 -4.07
C ARG A 54 -7.83 -3.99 -5.10
N LEU A 55 -7.56 -5.25 -4.77
CA LEU A 55 -8.02 -6.37 -5.59
C LEU A 55 -9.54 -6.32 -5.70
N GLU A 56 -10.03 -6.47 -6.92
CA GLU A 56 -11.45 -6.52 -7.18
C GLU A 56 -12.09 -7.77 -6.58
N ALA A 57 -13.39 -7.70 -6.29
CA ALA A 57 -14.12 -8.87 -5.86
C ALA A 57 -14.29 -9.85 -7.05
N VAL A 58 -14.43 -11.14 -6.74
CA VAL A 58 -14.78 -12.13 -7.77
C VAL A 58 -16.13 -11.74 -8.40
N PRO A 59 -16.21 -11.58 -9.73
CA PRO A 59 -17.33 -10.89 -10.39
C PRO A 59 -18.65 -11.67 -10.37
N PHE A 60 -18.65 -12.93 -9.95
CA PHE A 60 -19.84 -13.77 -9.88
C PHE A 60 -19.66 -14.90 -8.88
N VAL A 61 -20.54 -14.98 -7.89
CA VAL A 61 -20.68 -16.12 -6.96
C VAL A 61 -22.17 -16.42 -6.80
N GLN A 62 -22.57 -17.66 -7.08
CA GLN A 62 -23.94 -18.11 -6.90
C GLN A 62 -23.96 -19.45 -6.15
N ALA A 63 -24.84 -19.54 -5.15
CA ALA A 63 -25.19 -20.79 -4.51
C ALA A 63 -26.46 -21.37 -5.15
N VAL A 64 -26.37 -22.61 -5.62
CA VAL A 64 -27.55 -23.42 -5.94
C VAL A 64 -27.88 -24.23 -4.70
N THR A 65 -29.00 -23.87 -4.07
CA THR A 65 -29.53 -24.50 -2.86
C THR A 65 -30.64 -25.49 -3.21
N ASN A 66 -31.28 -26.09 -2.20
CA ASN A 66 -32.36 -27.06 -2.38
C ASN A 66 -31.92 -28.41 -2.99
N LEU A 67 -30.66 -28.79 -2.77
CA LEU A 67 -30.13 -30.12 -3.08
C LEU A 67 -30.06 -30.94 -1.78
N PRO A 68 -30.47 -32.23 -1.77
CA PRO A 68 -30.37 -33.08 -0.59
C PRO A 68 -28.92 -33.15 -0.10
N ASN A 69 -28.69 -32.74 1.16
CA ASN A 69 -27.38 -32.74 1.83
C ASN A 69 -26.24 -32.06 1.04
N ARG A 70 -26.55 -31.14 0.11
CA ARG A 70 -25.54 -30.48 -0.73
C ARG A 70 -25.89 -29.03 -1.04
N ILE A 71 -24.85 -28.25 -1.31
CA ILE A 71 -24.94 -26.91 -1.92
C ILE A 71 -23.90 -26.87 -3.04
N LYS A 72 -24.28 -26.37 -4.22
CA LYS A 72 -23.34 -26.17 -5.33
C LYS A 72 -22.99 -24.70 -5.42
N LEU A 73 -21.71 -24.38 -5.29
CA LEU A 73 -21.17 -23.04 -5.52
C LEU A 73 -20.66 -22.94 -6.96
N ILE A 74 -21.03 -21.87 -7.64
CA ILE A 74 -20.58 -21.55 -8.99
C ILE A 74 -19.96 -20.16 -8.93
N TRP A 75 -18.71 -20.04 -9.36
CA TRP A 75 -18.01 -18.76 -9.42
C TRP A 75 -17.16 -18.66 -10.69
N ARG A 76 -16.82 -17.43 -11.07
CA ARG A 76 -15.84 -17.18 -12.15
C ARG A 76 -14.46 -16.96 -11.54
N PRO A 77 -13.36 -17.39 -12.19
CA PRO A 77 -12.02 -17.00 -11.75
C PRO A 77 -11.85 -15.48 -11.69
N HIS A 78 -10.93 -15.01 -10.84
CA HIS A 78 -10.58 -13.60 -10.77
C HIS A 78 -9.96 -13.15 -12.11
N PRO A 79 -10.30 -11.95 -12.62
CA PRO A 79 -9.84 -11.48 -13.94
C PRO A 79 -8.34 -11.22 -14.01
N ASP A 80 -7.69 -10.86 -12.90
CA ASP A 80 -6.26 -10.49 -12.87
C ASP A 80 -5.28 -11.69 -12.82
N PHE A 81 -5.63 -12.81 -13.46
CA PHE A 81 -4.72 -13.97 -13.62
C PHE A 81 -3.89 -13.88 -14.90
#